data_AF-A0A973JTY8-F1
#
_entry.id   AF-A0A973JTY8-F1
#
_cell.length_a   1.000
_cell.length_b   1.000
_cell.length_c   1.000
_cell.angle_alpha   90.00
_cell.angle_beta   90.00
_cell.angle_gamma   90.00
#
_symmetry.space_group_name_H-M   'P 1'
#
loop_
_entity.id
_entity.type
_entity.pdbx_description
1 polymer ?
#
loop_
_entity_poly.entity_id
_entity_poly.type
_entity_poly.pdbx_seq_one_letter_code
_entity_poly.pdbx_strand_id
1 'polypeptide(L)' 'MAKELAGLDKQKLKDYWSYNVKLTAIIMTIWFVVTYVCAFFAPELNNIVIFGFPMGYYMGAQGSLIIF' A
#
# COMPACT_ATOMS: atom_id res chain seq x y z
N MET A 1 19.10 -24.93 8.13
CA MET A 1 18.29 -23.75 8.51
C MET A 1 18.70 -23.11 9.84
N ALA A 2 18.34 -23.61 11.03
CA ALA A 2 18.69 -22.92 12.30
C ALA A 2 20.21 -22.80 12.58
N LYS A 3 21.03 -23.75 12.08
CA LYS A 3 22.50 -23.69 12.17
C LYS A 3 23.17 -22.74 11.16
N GLU A 4 22.51 -22.38 10.06
CA GLU A 4 23.05 -21.42 9.08
C GLU A 4 22.87 -19.96 9.54
N LEU A 5 21.85 -19.72 10.38
CA LEU A 5 21.56 -18.40 10.94
C LEU A 5 22.53 -18.00 12.07
N ALA A 6 23.34 -18.94 12.59
CA ALA A 6 24.30 -18.69 13.66
C ALA A 6 25.48 -17.81 13.25
N GLY A 7 25.65 -17.52 11.95
CA GLY A 7 26.67 -16.63 11.40
C GLY A 7 26.12 -15.31 10.83
N LEU A 8 24.83 -15.01 11.00
CA LEU A 8 24.26 -13.75 10.51
C LEU A 8 24.69 -12.60 11.42
N ASP A 9 25.62 -11.80 10.90
CA ASP A 9 26.02 -10.52 11.45
C ASP A 9 24.78 -9.73 11.90
N LYS A 10 24.73 -9.35 13.19
CA LYS A 10 23.58 -8.66 13.81
C LYS A 10 23.17 -7.41 13.02
N GLN A 11 24.14 -6.79 12.35
CA GLN A 11 23.91 -5.64 11.47
C GLN A 11 23.02 -6.00 10.28
N LYS A 12 23.28 -7.12 9.58
CA LYS A 12 22.47 -7.58 8.45
C LYS A 12 21.03 -7.91 8.85
N LEU A 13 20.83 -8.49 10.04
CA LEU A 13 19.49 -8.75 10.57
C LEU A 13 18.72 -7.46 10.83
N LYS A 14 19.40 -6.47 11.42
CA LYS A 14 18.82 -5.15 11.72
C LYS A 14 18.42 -4.41 10.44
N ASP A 15 19.26 -4.45 9.42
CA ASP A 15 19.01 -3.81 8.13
C ASP A 15 17.83 -4.46 7.40
N TYR A 16 17.77 -5.80 7.40
CA TYR A 16 16.64 -6.55 6.85
C TYR A 16 15.32 -6.26 7.57
N TRP A 17 15.35 -6.21 8.90
CA TRP A 17 14.19 -5.84 9.70
C TRP A 17 13.70 -4.43 9.38
N SER A 18 14.61 -3.46 9.33
CA SER A 18 14.26 -2.07 9.00
C SER A 18 13.67 -1.95 7.58
N TYR A 19 14.18 -2.73 6.63
CA TYR A 19 13.65 -2.77 5.27
C TYR A 19 12.21 -3.28 5.25
N ASN A 20 11.93 -4.40 5.93
CA ASN A 20 10.58 -4.96 6.00
C ASN A 20 9.61 -4.01 6.70
N VAL A 21 10.00 -3.40 7.82
CA VAL A 21 9.16 -2.41 8.52
C VAL A 21 8.83 -1.24 7.59
N LYS A 22 9.82 -0.74 6.83
CA LYS A 22 9.60 0.33 5.85
C LYS A 22 8.63 -0.11 4.74
N LEU A 23 8.80 -1.31 4.21
CA LEU A 23 7.92 -1.87 3.19
C LEU A 23 6.48 -2.01 3.70
N THR A 24 6.31 -2.59 4.89
CA THR A 24 4.99 -2.71 5.55
C THR A 24 4.37 -1.35 5.77
N ALA A 25 5.12 -0.37 6.27
CA ALA A 25 4.62 0.99 6.48
C ALA A 25 4.16 1.65 5.17
N ILE A 26 4.90 1.46 4.08
CA ILE A 26 4.53 1.98 2.75
C ILE A 26 3.21 1.36 2.28
N ILE A 27 3.10 0.03 2.31
CA ILE A 27 1.87 -0.67 1.84
C ILE A 27 0.67 -0.25 2.70
N MET A 28 0.83 -0.20 4.02
CA MET A 28 -0.21 0.28 4.94
C MET A 28 -0.63 1.72 4.64
N THR A 29 0.32 2.58 4.27
CA THR A 29 0.02 3.98 3.89
C THR A 29 -0.77 4.04 2.58
N ILE A 30 -0.39 3.24 1.58
CA ILE A 30 -1.11 3.17 0.31
C ILE A 30 -2.55 2.70 0.54
N TRP A 31 -2.73 1.63 1.31
CA TRP A 31 -4.05 1.11 1.67
C TRP A 31 -4.89 2.14 2.44
N PHE A 32 -4.30 2.87 3.39
CA PHE A 32 -4.98 3.95 4.09
C PHE A 32 -5.48 5.04 3.13
N VAL A 33 -4.64 5.49 2.20
CA VAL A 33 -5.01 6.53 1.23
C VAL A 33 -6.17 6.06 0.34
N VAL A 34 -6.09 4.84 -0.20
CA VAL A 34 -7.12 4.30 -1.09
C VAL A 34 -8.45 4.06 -0.35
N THR A 35 -8.40 3.61 0.90
CA THR A 35 -9.61 3.30 1.69
C THR A 35 -10.29 4.57 2.20
N TYR A 36 -9.51 5.50 2.77
CA TYR A 36 -10.06 6.64 3.49
C TYR A 36 -10.02 7.92 2.66
N VAL A 37 -8.87 8.26 2.08
CA VAL A 37 -8.70 9.53 1.37
C VAL A 37 -9.50 9.53 0.07
N CYS A 38 -9.40 8.49 -0.76
CA CYS A 38 -10.18 8.41 -1.99
C CYS A 38 -11.70 8.36 -1.75
N ALA A 39 -12.15 7.73 -0.65
CA ALA A 39 -13.55 7.69 -0.28
C ALA A 39 -14.05 9.05 0.26
N PHE A 40 -13.25 9.72 1.10
CA PHE A 40 -13.59 11.02 1.65
C PHE A 40 -13.70 12.10 0.57
N PHE A 41 -12.77 12.12 -0.38
CA PHE A 41 -12.75 13.04 -1.51
C PHE A 41 -13.48 12.48 -2.76
N ALA A 42 -14.36 11.49 -2.60
CA ALA A 42 -15.07 10.89 -3.72
C ALA A 42 -15.89 11.91 -4.54
N PRO A 43 -16.60 12.89 -3.95
CA PRO A 43 -17.30 13.92 -4.71
C PRO A 43 -16.37 14.73 -5.62
N GLU A 44 -15.20 15.13 -5.11
CA GLU A 44 -14.20 15.88 -5.86
C GLU A 44 -13.55 15.01 -6.94
N LEU A 45 -13.20 13.76 -6.61
CA LEU A 45 -12.63 12.79 -7.57
C LEU A 45 -13.59 12.49 -8.71
N ASN A 46 -14.90 12.46 -8.47
CA ASN A 46 -15.89 12.17 -9.50
C ASN A 46 -15.96 13.23 -10.61
N ASN A 47 -15.33 14.39 -10.46
CA ASN A 47 -15.15 15.35 -11.55
C ASN A 47 -14.12 14.89 -12.59
N ILE A 48 -13.25 13.95 -12.22
CA ILE A 48 -12.27 13.33 -13.12
C ILE A 48 -12.89 12.07 -13.70
N VAL A 49 -12.91 11.95 -15.02
CA VAL A 49 -13.40 10.76 -15.71
C VAL A 49 -12.23 9.92 -16.19
N ILE A 50 -12.19 8.66 -15.76
CA ILE A 50 -11.16 7.68 -16.13
C ILE A 50 -11.87 6.46 -16.73
N PHE A 51 -11.40 6.00 -17.89
CA PHE A 51 -12.00 4.86 -18.61
C PHE A 51 -13.52 4.97 -18.84
N GLY A 52 -14.05 6.20 -18.93
CA GLY A 52 -15.48 6.47 -19.10
C GLY A 52 -16.29 6.50 -17.80
N PHE A 53 -15.65 6.33 -16.63
CA PHE A 53 -16.32 6.37 -15.32
C PHE A 53 -15.77 7.51 -14.44
N PRO A 54 -16.59 8.12 -13.58
CA PRO A 54 -16.10 9.01 -12.53
C PRO A 54 -15.05 8.31 -11.67
N MET A 55 -13.95 9.00 -11.35
CA MET A 55 -12.79 8.38 -10.71
C MET A 55 -13.11 7.81 -9.33
N GLY A 56 -13.91 8.50 -8.52
CA GLY A 56 -14.32 8.01 -7.20
C GLY A 56 -15.14 6.72 -7.32
N TYR A 57 -16.05 6.66 -8.29
CA TYR A 57 -16.79 5.43 -8.62
C TYR A 57 -15.87 4.30 -9.07
N TYR A 58 -14.94 4.56 -10.00
CA TYR A 58 -13.98 3.56 -10.49
C TYR A 58 -13.12 2.99 -9.35
N MET A 59 -12.64 3.84 -8.44
CA MET A 59 -11.85 3.40 -7.29
C MET A 59 -12.65 2.48 -6.34
N GLY A 60 -13.94 2.76 -6.14
CA GLY A 60 -14.81 1.88 -5.35
C GLY A 60 -15.16 0.56 -6.06
N ALA A 61 -15.30 0.57 -7.38
CA ALA A 61 -15.75 -0.59 -8.15
C ALA A 61 -14.63 -1.57 -8.51
N GLN A 62 -13.46 -1.07 -8.91
CA GLN A 62 -12.35 -1.90 -9.41
C GLN A 62 -10.98 -1.43 -8.92
N GLY A 63 -10.76 -0.12 -8.85
CA GLY A 63 -9.42 0.43 -8.55
C GLY A 63 -8.88 -0.03 -7.20
N SER A 64 -9.70 -0.03 -6.15
CA SER A 64 -9.28 -0.51 -4.81
C SER A 64 -8.91 -1.99 -4.83
N LEU A 65 -9.68 -2.85 -5.52
CA LEU A 65 -9.40 -4.29 -5.62
C LEU A 65 -8.06 -4.61 -6.27
N ILE A 66 -7.56 -3.74 -7.15
CA ILE A 66 -6.25 -3.90 -7.80
C ILE A 66 -5.11 -3.48 -6.86
N ILE A 67 -5.39 -2.57 -5.92
CA ILE A 67 -4.38 -2.00 -5.00
C ILE A 67 -4.26 -2.81 -3.70
N PHE A 68 -5.34 -3.46 -3.28
CA PHE A 68 -5.33 -4.43 -2.18
C PHE A 68 -4.65 -5.74 -2.58
#